data_AF-A0A7S4T1X8-F1
#
_entry.id   AF-A0A7S4T1X8-F1
#
_cell.length_a   1.000
_cell.length_b   1.000
_cell.length_c   1.000
_cell.angle_alpha   90.00
_cell.angle_beta   90.00
_cell.angle_gamma   90.00
#
_symmetry.space_group_name_H-M   'P 1'
#
loop_
_entity.id
_entity.type
_entity.pdbx_description
1 polymer ?
#
loop_
_entity_poly.entity_id
_entity_poly.type
_entity_poly.pdbx_seq_one_letter_code
_entity_poly.pdbx_strand_id
1 'polypeptide(L)'
;DVSVENIESVVADKDFSSMQTLPGPSGKEFTDFDKIKFTIKTKTGKEVSVAADRCGGTDSYATVTDTNGEEVFRYWMPDEEDKIAVEKLQAKYPTAMPYFFTQDPDYVTVKERVAKFTATGEEAEGLATIGVAVETLRVAEYLTPLLMEQLK
;
A
#
# COMPACT_ATOMS: atom_id res chain seq x y z
N ASP A 1 12.15 4.59 8.13
CA ASP A 1 12.32 6.05 8.33
C ASP A 1 11.03 6.67 8.83
N VAL A 2 9.90 6.36 8.20
CA VAL A 2 8.58 6.66 8.76
C VAL A 2 8.36 5.79 10.00
N SER A 3 8.17 6.44 11.15
CA SER A 3 7.70 5.86 12.42
C SER A 3 6.93 6.95 13.18
N VAL A 4 6.09 6.56 14.14
CA VAL A 4 5.30 7.52 14.94
C VAL A 4 6.20 8.58 15.59
N GLU A 5 7.36 8.16 16.08
CA GLU A 5 8.32 9.03 16.76
C GLU A 5 9.08 9.95 15.80
N ASN A 6 9.19 9.59 14.52
CA ASN A 6 9.94 10.34 13.52
C ASN A 6 9.06 11.16 12.56
N ILE A 7 7.73 11.07 12.65
CA ILE A 7 6.82 11.95 11.92
C ILE A 7 6.94 13.37 12.48
N GLU A 8 7.22 14.33 11.60
CA GLU A 8 7.19 15.77 11.90
C GLU A 8 5.79 16.32 11.64
N SER A 9 5.22 16.01 10.48
CA SER A 9 3.88 16.44 10.09
C SER A 9 3.23 15.48 9.08
N VAL A 10 1.91 15.55 8.99
CA VAL A 10 1.13 14.88 7.95
C VAL A 10 0.06 15.84 7.43
N VAL A 11 -0.08 15.93 6.12
CA VAL A 11 -1.07 16.79 5.46
C VAL A 11 -1.89 15.98 4.46
N ALA A 12 -3.21 15.99 4.61
CA ALA A 12 -4.14 15.41 3.66
C ALA A 12 -4.35 16.33 2.45
N ASP A 13 -4.38 15.73 1.26
CA ASP A 13 -4.83 16.39 0.03
C ASP A 13 -6.37 16.37 0.03
N LYS A 14 -6.98 17.50 0.41
CA LYS A 14 -8.44 17.62 0.55
C LYS A 14 -9.19 17.59 -0.77
N ASP A 15 -8.51 17.88 -1.89
CA ASP A 15 -9.14 17.87 -3.22
C ASP A 15 -9.29 16.43 -3.74
N PHE A 16 -8.35 15.56 -3.37
CA PHE A 16 -8.41 14.14 -3.70
C PHE A 16 -9.20 13.29 -2.69
N SER A 17 -9.10 13.63 -1.40
CA SER A 17 -9.53 12.76 -0.31
C SER A 17 -10.98 12.98 0.10
N SER A 18 -11.65 11.91 0.50
CA SER A 18 -13.02 11.94 1.01
C SER A 18 -13.29 10.85 2.04
N MET A 19 -14.30 11.07 2.87
CA MET A 19 -14.82 10.09 3.81
C MET A 19 -16.24 9.70 3.46
N GLN A 20 -16.57 8.42 3.70
CA GLN A 20 -17.90 7.86 3.50
C GLN A 20 -18.36 7.14 4.77
N THR A 21 -19.63 7.33 5.12
CA THR A 21 -20.30 6.57 6.19
C THR A 21 -21.13 5.45 5.58
N LEU A 22 -20.87 4.21 5.99
CA LEU A 22 -21.57 3.01 5.53
C LEU A 22 -21.97 2.12 6.72
N PRO A 23 -23.05 1.33 6.60
CA PRO A 23 -23.35 0.30 7.59
C PRO A 23 -22.30 -0.83 7.50
N GLY A 24 -21.60 -1.08 8.61
CA GLY A 24 -20.66 -2.19 8.71
C GLY A 24 -21.34 -3.55 8.87
N PRO A 25 -20.59 -4.66 8.91
CA PRO A 25 -21.14 -6.02 9.08
C PRO A 25 -21.92 -6.21 10.37
N SER A 26 -21.68 -5.36 11.37
CA SER A 26 -22.41 -5.35 12.65
C SER A 26 -23.75 -4.60 12.59
N GLY A 27 -24.10 -4.00 11.44
CA GLY A 27 -25.25 -3.12 11.26
C GLY A 27 -25.07 -1.70 11.80
N LYS A 28 -23.92 -1.39 12.43
CA LYS A 28 -23.60 -0.04 12.90
C LYS A 28 -22.96 0.77 11.79
N GLU A 29 -23.31 2.06 11.72
CA GLU A 29 -22.63 3.00 10.83
C GLU A 29 -21.16 3.15 11.21
N PHE A 30 -20.31 3.21 10.20
CA PHE A 30 -18.88 3.43 10.32
C PHE A 30 -18.43 4.43 9.25
N THR A 31 -17.72 5.47 9.66
CA THR A 31 -17.14 6.48 8.77
C THR A 31 -15.67 6.17 8.54
N ASP A 32 -15.27 6.10 7.27
CA ASP A 32 -13.90 5.79 6.86
C ASP A 32 -13.58 6.46 5.52
N PHE A 33 -12.31 6.46 5.13
CA PHE A 33 -11.87 7.01 3.85
C PHE A 33 -12.35 6.14 2.68
N ASP A 34 -13.10 6.70 1.74
CA ASP A 34 -13.29 6.07 0.42
C ASP A 34 -12.13 6.40 -0.53
N LYS A 35 -11.53 7.59 -0.34
CA LYS A 35 -10.29 8.03 -1.00
C LYS A 35 -9.43 8.79 -0.01
N ILE A 36 -8.12 8.57 -0.05
CA ILE A 36 -7.18 9.31 0.78
C ILE A 36 -5.89 9.53 0.03
N LYS A 37 -5.39 10.76 0.07
CA LYS A 37 -4.03 11.10 -0.32
C LYS A 37 -3.43 12.02 0.74
N PHE A 38 -2.22 11.72 1.16
CA PHE A 38 -1.53 12.50 2.18
C PHE A 38 -0.03 12.43 1.99
N THR A 39 0.65 13.44 2.53
CA THR A 39 2.10 13.52 2.57
C THR A 39 2.56 13.55 4.02
N ILE A 40 3.44 12.61 4.37
CA ILE A 40 4.18 12.58 5.63
C ILE A 40 5.51 13.29 5.41
N LYS A 41 5.83 14.23 6.29
CA LYS A 41 7.18 14.75 6.45
C LYS A 41 7.81 14.18 7.72
N THR A 42 9.02 13.68 7.59
CA THR A 42 9.81 13.12 8.71
C THR A 42 10.74 14.17 9.30
N LYS A 43 11.10 14.04 10.58
CA LYS A 43 12.06 14.93 11.26
C LYS A 43 13.46 14.88 10.65
N THR A 44 13.75 13.82 9.89
CA THR A 44 14.97 13.61 9.10
C THR A 44 14.94 14.35 7.75
N GLY A 45 13.83 15.03 7.42
CA GLY A 45 13.67 15.80 6.19
C GLY A 45 13.24 15.00 4.97
N LYS A 46 12.92 13.71 5.11
CA LYS A 46 12.34 12.90 4.03
C LYS A 46 10.84 13.07 3.96
N GLU A 47 10.29 12.92 2.77
CA GLU A 47 8.87 13.02 2.49
C GLU A 47 8.36 11.73 1.84
N VAL A 48 7.16 11.31 2.23
CA VAL A 48 6.48 10.15 1.64
C VAL A 48 5.03 10.55 1.38
N SER A 49 4.61 10.42 0.12
CA SER A 49 3.21 10.63 -0.27
C SER A 49 2.55 9.29 -0.57
N VAL A 50 1.35 9.09 -0.03
CA VAL A 50 0.53 7.90 -0.25
C VAL A 50 -0.82 8.34 -0.79
N ALA A 51 -1.32 7.64 -1.81
CA ALA A 51 -2.66 7.83 -2.35
C ALA A 51 -3.34 6.48 -2.52
N ALA A 52 -4.60 6.39 -2.11
CA ALA A 52 -5.44 5.20 -2.24
C ALA A 52 -6.89 5.60 -2.58
N ASP A 53 -7.50 4.87 -3.51
CA ASP A 53 -8.90 5.01 -3.91
C ASP A 53 -9.54 3.62 -3.90
N ARG A 54 -10.52 3.40 -3.02
CA ARG A 54 -11.19 2.11 -2.87
C ARG A 54 -11.86 1.63 -4.16
N CYS A 55 -12.23 2.55 -5.05
CA CYS A 55 -12.88 2.30 -6.33
C CYS A 55 -11.96 2.56 -7.53
N GLY A 56 -10.67 2.83 -7.30
CA GLY A 56 -9.71 3.23 -8.33
C GLY A 56 -9.20 2.09 -9.24
N GLY A 57 -9.55 0.85 -8.95
CA GLY A 57 -9.08 -0.33 -9.68
C GLY A 57 -7.93 -1.05 -8.97
N THR A 58 -7.15 -1.82 -9.73
CA THR A 58 -6.05 -2.66 -9.22
C THR A 58 -4.66 -2.12 -9.56
N ASP A 59 -4.60 -1.06 -10.35
CA ASP A 59 -3.36 -0.50 -10.85
C ASP A 59 -2.74 0.39 -9.77
N SER A 60 -1.43 0.26 -9.61
CA SER A 60 -0.67 1.03 -8.64
C SER A 60 0.72 1.34 -9.19
N TYR A 61 1.32 2.40 -8.67
CA TYR A 61 2.70 2.73 -8.97
C TYR A 61 3.37 3.35 -7.75
N ALA A 62 4.70 3.26 -7.74
CA ALA A 62 5.54 3.96 -6.79
C ALA A 62 6.65 4.68 -7.54
N THR A 63 6.97 5.90 -7.12
CA THR A 63 8.12 6.65 -7.61
C THR A 63 9.05 7.00 -6.46
N VAL A 64 10.34 7.11 -6.76
CA VAL A 64 11.35 7.66 -5.85
C VAL A 64 12.04 8.81 -6.56
N THR A 65 12.10 9.94 -5.87
CA THR A 65 12.74 11.16 -6.35
C THR A 65 13.96 11.44 -5.47
N ASP A 66 15.06 11.88 -6.08
CA ASP A 66 16.25 12.30 -5.35
C ASP A 66 16.09 13.71 -4.73
N THR A 67 17.14 14.20 -4.08
CA THR A 67 17.14 15.54 -3.46
C THR A 67 17.09 16.71 -4.45
N ASN A 68 17.33 16.46 -5.74
CA ASN A 68 17.26 17.45 -6.81
C ASN A 68 15.86 17.51 -7.45
N GLY A 69 14.94 16.63 -7.03
CA GLY A 69 13.63 16.51 -7.65
C GLY A 69 13.62 15.61 -8.89
N GLU A 70 14.69 14.86 -9.16
CA GLU A 70 14.78 13.93 -10.29
C GLU A 70 14.22 12.55 -9.92
N GLU A 71 13.30 12.03 -10.75
CA GLU A 71 12.77 10.67 -10.59
C GLU A 71 13.87 9.65 -10.90
N VAL A 72 14.33 8.94 -9.86
CA VAL A 72 15.39 7.93 -9.97
C VAL A 72 14.84 6.51 -10.04
N PHE A 73 13.55 6.33 -9.75
CA PHE A 73 12.89 5.04 -9.80
C PHE A 73 11.39 5.19 -10.02
N ARG A 74 10.83 4.31 -10.84
CA ARG A 74 9.39 4.11 -10.98
C ARG A 74 9.10 2.63 -11.11
N TYR A 75 8.09 2.18 -10.38
CA TYR A 75 7.56 0.83 -10.48
C TYR A 75 6.05 0.89 -10.75
N TRP A 76 5.57 -0.01 -11.60
CA TRP A 76 4.16 -0.18 -11.92
C TRP A 76 3.72 -1.59 -11.57
N MET A 77 2.48 -1.72 -11.11
CA MET A 77 1.81 -3.00 -10.96
C MET A 77 0.35 -2.85 -11.42
N PRO A 78 -0.11 -3.61 -12.43
CA PRO A 78 0.69 -4.49 -13.29
C PRO A 78 1.58 -3.71 -14.27
N ASP A 79 2.75 -4.27 -14.61
CA ASP A 79 3.53 -3.79 -15.75
C ASP A 79 2.97 -4.30 -17.11
N GLU A 80 3.64 -4.01 -18.23
CA GLU A 80 3.15 -4.44 -19.55
C GLU A 80 3.21 -5.97 -19.75
N GLU A 81 4.20 -6.65 -19.18
CA GLU A 81 4.31 -8.10 -19.27
C GLU A 81 3.22 -8.77 -18.42
N ASP A 82 2.96 -8.23 -17.22
CA ASP A 82 1.88 -8.64 -16.34
C ASP A 82 0.52 -8.51 -17.04
N LYS A 83 0.24 -7.38 -17.69
CA LYS A 83 -1.03 -7.16 -18.43
C LYS A 83 -1.26 -8.24 -19.48
N ILE A 84 -0.23 -8.57 -20.26
CA ILE A 84 -0.30 -9.62 -21.29
C ILE A 84 -0.55 -11.00 -20.66
N ALA A 85 0.10 -11.29 -19.52
CA ALA A 85 -0.09 -12.56 -18.82
C ALA A 85 -1.49 -12.67 -18.20
N VAL A 86 -1.97 -11.60 -17.57
CA VAL A 86 -3.30 -11.51 -16.96
C VAL A 86 -4.39 -11.71 -18.00
N GLU A 87 -4.30 -11.06 -19.16
CA GLU A 87 -5.29 -11.23 -20.24
C GLU A 87 -5.42 -12.69 -20.67
N LYS A 88 -4.27 -13.38 -20.87
CA LYS A 88 -4.24 -14.81 -21.21
C LYS A 88 -4.86 -15.68 -20.12
N LEU A 89 -4.56 -15.38 -18.86
CA LEU A 89 -5.03 -16.17 -17.72
C LEU A 89 -6.52 -15.94 -17.44
N GLN A 90 -7.02 -14.71 -17.59
CA GLN A 90 -8.44 -14.40 -17.52
C GLN A 90 -9.24 -15.14 -18.59
N ALA A 91 -8.75 -15.18 -19.83
CA ALA A 91 -9.39 -15.93 -20.91
C ALA A 91 -9.46 -17.44 -20.61
N LYS A 92 -8.42 -17.98 -19.95
CA LYS A 92 -8.35 -19.39 -19.56
C LYS A 92 -9.21 -19.72 -18.33
N TYR A 93 -9.34 -18.78 -17.40
CA TYR A 93 -10.00 -18.93 -16.11
C TYR A 93 -11.02 -17.80 -15.87
N PRO A 94 -12.13 -17.77 -16.63
CA PRO A 94 -13.04 -16.61 -16.66
C PRO A 94 -13.80 -16.35 -15.36
N THR A 95 -13.81 -17.30 -14.42
CA THR A 95 -14.44 -17.15 -13.10
C THR A 95 -13.46 -16.66 -12.03
N ALA A 96 -12.17 -16.58 -12.35
CA ALA A 96 -11.15 -16.10 -11.42
C ALA A 96 -11.08 -14.57 -11.46
N MET A 97 -10.89 -13.97 -10.28
CA MET A 97 -10.73 -12.52 -10.20
C MET A 97 -9.36 -12.11 -10.76
N PRO A 98 -9.26 -11.02 -11.54
CA PRO A 98 -8.03 -10.68 -12.28
C PRO A 98 -6.81 -10.44 -11.40
N TYR A 99 -7.02 -9.85 -10.21
CA TYR A 99 -5.95 -9.56 -9.26
C TYR A 99 -5.25 -10.83 -8.72
N PHE A 100 -5.88 -12.01 -8.81
CA PHE A 100 -5.19 -13.25 -8.47
C PHE A 100 -4.03 -13.52 -9.42
N PHE A 101 -4.12 -13.10 -10.68
CA PHE A 101 -3.06 -13.32 -11.66
C PHE A 101 -1.94 -12.30 -11.55
N THR A 102 -2.27 -11.03 -11.27
CA THR A 102 -1.24 -10.00 -11.06
C THR A 102 -0.41 -10.28 -9.80
N GLN A 103 -1.01 -10.85 -8.76
CA GLN A 103 -0.34 -11.09 -7.48
C GLN A 103 0.31 -12.48 -7.38
N ASP A 104 -0.01 -13.44 -8.28
CA ASP A 104 0.48 -14.82 -8.19
C ASP A 104 2.02 -14.91 -8.12
N PRO A 105 2.80 -14.20 -8.95
CA PRO A 105 4.27 -14.26 -8.88
C PRO A 105 4.82 -13.80 -7.53
N ASP A 106 4.24 -12.75 -6.95
CA ASP A 106 4.62 -12.25 -5.63
C ASP A 106 4.29 -13.27 -4.53
N TYR A 107 3.10 -13.89 -4.58
CA TYR A 107 2.72 -14.93 -3.63
C TYR A 107 3.61 -16.18 -3.73
N VAL A 108 4.01 -16.59 -4.94
CA VAL A 108 4.97 -17.67 -5.13
C VAL A 108 6.31 -17.30 -4.48
N THR A 109 6.82 -16.10 -4.76
CA THR A 109 8.09 -15.60 -4.19
C THR A 109 8.06 -15.58 -2.67
N VAL A 110 6.98 -15.08 -2.07
CA VAL A 110 6.81 -15.06 -0.60
C VAL A 110 6.80 -16.49 -0.04
N LYS A 111 6.03 -17.40 -0.64
CA LYS A 111 5.93 -18.79 -0.17
C LYS A 111 7.27 -19.51 -0.25
N GLU A 112 8.01 -19.35 -1.34
CA GLU A 112 9.33 -19.98 -1.53
C GLU A 112 10.34 -19.48 -0.49
N ARG A 113 10.41 -18.16 -0.26
CA ARG A 113 11.33 -17.55 0.72
C ARG A 113 10.99 -17.98 2.14
N VAL A 114 9.70 -17.98 2.52
CA VAL A 114 9.27 -18.42 3.86
C VAL A 114 9.51 -19.92 4.06
N ALA A 115 9.23 -20.75 3.05
CA ALA A 115 9.47 -22.19 3.10
C ALA A 115 10.97 -22.49 3.25
N LYS A 116 11.83 -21.78 2.50
CA LYS A 116 13.29 -21.89 2.61
C LYS A 116 13.75 -21.54 4.03
N PHE A 117 13.34 -20.40 4.58
CA PHE A 117 13.66 -20.00 5.95
C PHE A 117 13.24 -21.06 6.97
N THR A 118 12.03 -21.62 6.82
CA THR A 118 11.53 -22.68 7.70
C THR A 118 12.38 -23.94 7.64
N ALA A 119 12.86 -24.30 6.44
CA ALA A 119 13.63 -25.51 6.22
C ALA A 119 15.11 -25.39 6.62
N THR A 120 15.72 -24.21 6.45
CA THR A 120 17.17 -24.03 6.59
C THR A 120 17.58 -23.09 7.72
N GLY A 121 16.66 -22.27 8.22
CA GLY A 121 16.97 -21.18 9.15
C GLY A 121 17.63 -19.96 8.49
N GLU A 122 17.84 -19.98 7.17
CA GLU A 122 18.40 -18.83 6.42
C GLU A 122 17.34 -17.74 6.27
N GLU A 123 17.67 -16.52 6.71
CA GLU A 123 16.73 -15.39 6.74
C GLU A 123 16.12 -15.12 5.35
N ALA A 124 14.80 -14.91 5.34
CA ALA A 124 14.06 -14.64 4.12
C ALA A 124 14.24 -13.18 3.67
N GLU A 125 15.27 -12.93 2.87
CA GLU A 125 15.57 -11.60 2.32
C GLU A 125 14.36 -10.96 1.63
N GLY A 126 14.17 -9.67 1.85
CA GLY A 126 13.12 -8.87 1.21
C GLY A 126 11.71 -9.13 1.73
N LEU A 127 11.53 -9.90 2.80
CA LEU A 127 10.24 -10.03 3.48
C LEU A 127 10.16 -9.10 4.69
N ALA A 128 8.99 -8.50 4.88
CA ALA A 128 8.71 -7.69 6.07
C ALA A 128 8.69 -8.59 7.31
N THR A 129 9.39 -8.16 8.36
CA THR A 129 9.38 -8.86 9.66
C THR A 129 8.13 -8.51 10.47
N ILE A 130 7.85 -9.26 11.53
CA ILE A 130 6.78 -8.92 12.48
C ILE A 130 6.99 -7.52 13.08
N GLY A 131 8.24 -7.12 13.34
CA GLY A 131 8.55 -5.77 13.82
C GLY A 131 8.11 -4.69 12.82
N VAL A 132 8.36 -4.90 11.52
CA VAL A 132 7.90 -3.99 10.45
C VAL A 132 6.37 -3.93 10.39
N ALA A 133 5.69 -5.08 10.55
CA ALA A 133 4.23 -5.12 10.58
C ALA A 133 3.64 -4.33 11.76
N VAL A 134 4.22 -4.50 12.97
CA VAL A 134 3.82 -3.75 14.16
C VAL A 134 4.02 -2.25 13.97
N GLU A 135 5.19 -1.82 13.49
CA GLU A 135 5.46 -0.40 13.25
C GLU A 135 4.54 0.22 12.18
N THR A 136 4.24 -0.53 11.11
CA THR A 136 3.30 -0.10 10.08
C THR A 136 1.89 0.11 10.67
N LEU A 137 1.41 -0.81 11.50
CA LEU A 137 0.12 -0.66 12.18
C LEU A 137 0.11 0.53 13.13
N ARG A 138 1.17 0.76 13.89
CA ARG A 138 1.29 1.92 14.79
C ARG A 138 1.19 3.23 14.01
N VAL A 139 1.85 3.31 12.85
CA VAL A 139 1.76 4.48 11.96
C VAL A 139 0.33 4.64 11.43
N ALA A 140 -0.32 3.58 10.95
CA ALA A 140 -1.69 3.64 10.44
C ALA A 140 -2.69 4.14 11.52
N GLU A 141 -2.62 3.58 12.73
CA GLU A 141 -3.45 3.98 13.88
C GLU A 141 -3.18 5.42 14.33
N TYR A 142 -1.92 5.87 14.25
CA TYR A 142 -1.56 7.26 14.55
C TYR A 142 -2.10 8.25 13.52
N LEU A 143 -2.01 7.91 12.22
CA LEU A 143 -2.40 8.80 11.13
C LEU A 143 -3.91 8.90 10.95
N THR A 144 -4.64 7.81 11.12
CA THR A 144 -6.09 7.75 10.87
C THR A 144 -6.87 8.89 11.53
N PRO A 145 -6.83 9.11 12.86
CA PRO A 145 -7.61 10.17 13.49
C PRO A 145 -7.15 11.58 13.06
N LEU A 146 -5.85 11.76 12.78
CA LEU A 146 -5.32 13.05 12.31
C LEU A 146 -5.82 13.40 10.92
N LEU A 147 -5.82 12.42 10.01
CA LEU A 147 -6.31 12.59 8.65
C LEU A 147 -7.82 12.77 8.61
N MET A 148 -8.58 12.01 9.42
CA MET A 148 -10.03 12.19 9.54
C MET A 148 -10.39 13.60 10.02
N GLU A 149 -9.65 14.14 11.00
CA GLU A 149 -9.87 15.50 11.50
C GLU A 149 -9.58 16.56 10.43
N GLN A 150 -8.56 16.36 9.60
CA GLN A 150 -8.25 17.28 8.49
C GLN A 150 -9.33 17.30 7.40
N LEU A 151 -10.11 16.21 7.24
CA LEU A 151 -11.16 16.10 6.23
C LEU A 151 -12.55 16.49 6.71
N LYS A 152 -12.71 16.89 7.98
CA LYS A 152 -13.92 17.55 8.47
C LYS A 152 -13.97 19.01 8.04
#